data_AF-A0A4R0XD78-F1
#
_entry.id   AF-A0A4R0XD78-F1
#
_cell.length_a   1.000
_cell.length_b   1.000
_cell.length_c   1.000
_cell.angle_alpha   90.00
_cell.angle_beta   90.00
_cell.angle_gamma   90.00
#
_symmetry.space_group_name_H-M   'P 1'
#
loop_
_entity.id
_entity.type
_entity.pdbx_description
1 polymer ?
#
loop_
_entity_poly.entity_id
_entity_poly.type
_entity_poly.pdbx_seq_one_letter_code
_entity_poly.pdbx_strand_id
1 'polypeptide(L)'
;MSYSFTVTAATKDEAYALAEKEFDAVVAVQPNHATDKQPALANIDAALDLLSDDDAQDIRVSCNGSLMWVTDADVITGVSIAANAWYVPKTAA
;
A
#
# COMPACT_ATOMS: atom_id res chain seq x y z
N MET A 1 -12.28 -10.72 1.14
CA MET A 1 -10.83 -11.02 1.10
C MET A 1 -10.06 -9.76 1.46
N SER A 2 -8.94 -9.87 2.18
CA SER A 2 -8.20 -8.70 2.68
C SER A 2 -6.70 -8.85 2.54
N TYR A 3 -6.02 -7.72 2.35
CA TYR A 3 -4.57 -7.61 2.36
C TYR A 3 -4.11 -6.59 3.40
N SER A 4 -2.86 -6.74 3.84
CA SER A 4 -2.18 -5.79 4.71
C SER A 4 -0.68 -6.00 4.57
N PHE A 5 0.07 -4.93 4.31
CA PHE A 5 1.53 -4.96 4.28
C PHE A 5 2.10 -3.62 4.76
N THR A 6 3.41 -3.63 5.02
CA THR A 6 4.13 -2.42 5.41
C THR A 6 5.51 -2.43 4.80
N VAL A 7 5.95 -1.29 4.29
CA VAL A 7 7.30 -1.10 3.74
C VAL A 7 7.99 0.06 4.46
N THR A 8 9.32 0.01 4.52
CA THR A 8 10.16 1.11 5.00
C THR A 8 11.22 1.38 3.95
N ALA A 9 11.43 2.65 3.62
CA ALA A 9 12.34 3.09 2.57
C ALA A 9 12.99 4.43 2.91
N ALA A 10 14.11 4.75 2.26
CA ALA A 10 14.82 6.01 2.48
C ALA A 10 14.16 7.19 1.75
N THR A 11 13.44 6.95 0.65
CA THR A 11 12.79 7.99 -0.16
C THR A 11 11.35 7.64 -0.49
N LYS A 12 10.57 8.65 -0.92
CA LYS A 12 9.18 8.45 -1.37
C LYS A 12 9.11 7.53 -2.58
N ASP A 13 9.97 7.74 -3.58
CA ASP A 13 10.04 6.92 -4.78
C ASP A 13 10.35 5.44 -4.44
N GLU A 14 11.29 5.21 -3.53
CA GLU A 14 11.62 3.86 -3.08
C GLU A 14 10.47 3.24 -2.28
N ALA A 15 9.80 4.01 -1.42
CA ALA A 15 8.63 3.54 -0.67
C ALA A 15 7.49 3.11 -1.62
N TYR A 16 7.21 3.90 -2.65
CA TYR A 16 6.22 3.56 -3.66
C TYR A 16 6.60 2.29 -4.43
N ALA A 17 7.85 2.19 -4.89
CA ALA A 17 8.34 1.01 -5.62
C ALA A 17 8.28 -0.28 -4.78
N LEU A 18 8.64 -0.20 -3.49
CA LEU A 18 8.51 -1.33 -2.57
C LEU A 18 7.04 -1.71 -2.33
N ALA A 19 6.16 -0.72 -2.18
CA ALA A 19 4.74 -0.96 -2.01
C ALA A 19 4.10 -1.60 -3.26
N GLU A 20 4.50 -1.20 -4.46
CA GLU A 20 4.08 -1.85 -5.71
C GLU A 20 4.48 -3.33 -5.73
N LYS A 21 5.72 -3.64 -5.36
CA LYS A 21 6.22 -5.02 -5.31
C LYS A 21 5.49 -5.88 -4.27
N GLU A 22 5.19 -5.34 -3.09
CA GLU A 22 4.39 -6.04 -2.09
C GLU A 22 2.96 -6.28 -2.60
N PHE A 23 2.36 -5.32 -3.30
CA PHE A 23 1.04 -5.50 -3.89
C PHE A 23 1.05 -6.55 -5.01
N ASP A 24 2.11 -6.62 -5.81
CA ASP A 24 2.27 -7.71 -6.79
C ASP A 24 2.32 -9.08 -6.12
N ALA A 25 2.98 -9.19 -4.97
CA ALA A 25 2.98 -10.42 -4.17
C ALA A 25 1.57 -10.75 -3.63
N VAL A 26 0.80 -9.74 -3.22
CA VAL A 26 -0.62 -9.90 -2.83
C VAL A 26 -1.43 -10.46 -4.01
N VAL A 27 -1.31 -9.87 -5.20
CA VAL A 27 -2.05 -10.30 -6.40
C VAL A 27 -1.68 -11.72 -6.82
N ALA A 28 -0.41 -12.10 -6.68
CA ALA A 28 0.04 -13.46 -6.98
C ALA A 28 -0.64 -14.52 -6.09
N VAL A 29 -0.96 -14.20 -4.84
CA VAL A 29 -1.65 -15.10 -3.90
C VAL A 29 -3.16 -14.94 -3.94
N GLN A 30 -3.64 -13.72 -4.22
CA GLN A 30 -5.05 -13.32 -4.17
C GLN A 30 -5.42 -12.52 -5.43
N PRO A 31 -5.63 -13.19 -6.58
CA PRO A 31 -5.78 -12.53 -7.88
C PRO A 31 -6.89 -11.48 -7.97
N ASN A 32 -7.94 -11.59 -7.15
CA ASN A 32 -9.05 -10.63 -7.12
C ASN A 32 -8.58 -9.21 -6.79
N HIS A 33 -7.46 -9.07 -6.06
CA HIS A 33 -6.83 -7.80 -5.74
C HIS A 33 -6.10 -7.14 -6.93
N ALA A 34 -6.06 -7.77 -8.10
CA ALA A 34 -5.69 -7.06 -9.33
C ALA A 34 -6.62 -5.87 -9.59
N THR A 35 -7.89 -5.96 -9.15
CA THR A 35 -8.91 -4.93 -9.32
C THR A 35 -8.65 -3.68 -8.48
N ASP A 36 -8.09 -3.82 -7.28
CA ASP A 36 -7.86 -2.71 -6.34
C ASP A 36 -6.39 -2.30 -6.19
N LYS A 37 -5.45 -2.95 -6.91
CA LYS A 37 -4.03 -2.56 -6.95
C LYS A 37 -3.84 -1.08 -7.29
N GLN A 38 -4.38 -0.61 -8.41
CA GLN A 38 -4.12 0.76 -8.86
C GLN A 38 -4.73 1.82 -7.92
N PRO A 39 -5.98 1.70 -7.43
CA PRO A 39 -6.50 2.59 -6.40
C PRO A 39 -5.69 2.57 -5.09
N ALA A 40 -5.20 1.41 -4.65
CA ALA A 40 -4.37 1.32 -3.44
C ALA A 40 -3.03 2.05 -3.60
N LEU A 41 -2.37 1.88 -4.75
CA LEU A 41 -1.11 2.59 -5.05
C LEU A 41 -1.33 4.10 -5.18
N ALA A 42 -2.45 4.54 -5.77
CA ALA A 42 -2.79 5.96 -5.81
C ALA A 42 -3.00 6.57 -4.41
N ASN A 43 -3.60 5.81 -3.48
CA ASN A 43 -3.72 6.27 -2.08
C ASN A 43 -2.35 6.35 -1.38
N ILE A 44 -1.43 5.42 -1.67
CA ILE A 44 -0.06 5.46 -1.15
C ILE A 44 0.66 6.70 -1.66
N ASP A 45 0.60 6.95 -2.97
CA ASP A 45 1.21 8.11 -3.62
C ASP A 45 0.69 9.42 -3.00
N ALA A 46 -0.64 9.55 -2.88
CA ALA A 46 -1.26 10.70 -2.25
C ALA A 46 -0.84 10.90 -0.78
N ALA A 47 -0.61 9.82 -0.03
CA ALA A 47 -0.13 9.92 1.35
C ALA A 47 1.35 10.34 1.43
N LEU A 48 2.19 9.86 0.50
CA LEU A 48 3.60 10.23 0.39
C LEU A 48 3.77 11.70 0.01
N ASP A 49 2.96 12.20 -0.92
CA ASP A 49 2.97 13.59 -1.39
C ASP A 49 2.69 14.62 -0.28
N LEU A 50 1.98 14.22 0.77
CA LEU A 50 1.68 15.08 1.92
C LEU A 50 2.84 15.21 2.91
N LEU A 51 3.85 14.35 2.85
CA LEU A 51 5.04 14.45 3.69
C LEU A 51 6.03 15.46 3.11
N SER A 52 6.56 16.38 3.92
CA SER A 52 7.70 17.22 3.51
C SER A 52 8.98 16.40 3.50
N ASP A 53 9.85 16.55 2.50
CA ASP A 53 11.11 15.77 2.42
C ASP A 53 11.97 15.91 3.69
N ASP A 54 12.47 14.78 4.21
CA ASP A 54 13.34 14.73 5.39
C ASP A 54 14.41 13.63 5.24
N ASP A 55 15.64 14.04 4.94
CA ASP A 55 16.79 13.15 4.77
C ASP A 55 17.31 12.55 6.10
N ALA A 56 16.80 12.95 7.26
CA ALA A 56 17.20 12.40 8.55
C ALA A 56 16.34 11.21 8.99
N GLN A 57 15.24 10.93 8.30
CA GLN A 57 14.27 9.89 8.65
C GLN A 57 14.08 8.90 7.48
N ASP A 58 13.62 7.69 7.80
CA ASP A 58 13.09 6.77 6.78
C ASP A 58 11.56 6.95 6.74
N ILE A 59 10.95 6.60 5.61
CA ILE A 59 9.50 6.64 5.42
C ILE A 59 8.95 5.23 5.63
N ARG A 60 7.93 5.10 6.47
CA ARG A 60 7.16 3.86 6.63
C ARG A 60 5.77 4.05 6.02
N VAL A 61 5.40 3.12 5.13
CA VAL A 61 4.08 3.09 4.49
C VAL A 61 3.37 1.82 4.92
N SER A 62 2.16 1.96 5.46
CA SER A 62 1.25 0.85 5.74
C SER A 62 0.05 0.92 4.82
N CYS A 63 -0.24 -0.18 4.13
CA CYS A 63 -1.39 -0.30 3.24
C CYS A 63 -2.20 -1.54 3.60
N ASN A 64 -3.51 -1.36 3.69
CA ASN A 64 -4.45 -2.42 3.99
C ASN A 64 -5.79 -2.17 3.30
N GLY A 65 -6.50 -3.25 3.01
CA GLY A 65 -7.76 -3.16 2.31
C GLY A 65 -8.52 -4.48 2.27
N SER A 66 -9.73 -4.41 1.73
CA SER A 66 -10.57 -5.58 1.55
C SER A 66 -11.56 -5.42 0.39
N LEU A 67 -11.82 -6.53 -0.27
CA LEU A 67 -12.91 -6.71 -1.22
C LEU A 67 -13.98 -7.60 -0.59
N MET A 68 -15.25 -7.22 -0.81
CA MET A 68 -16.42 -7.90 -0.26
C MET A 68 -17.37 -8.30 -1.39
N TRP A 69 -18.01 -9.45 -1.21
CA TRP A 69 -18.98 -10.04 -2.13
C TRP A 69 -20.15 -10.59 -1.31
N VAL A 70 -21.38 -10.43 -1.80
CA VAL A 70 -22.58 -10.93 -1.09
C VAL A 70 -22.92 -12.37 -1.50
N THR A 71 -22.94 -12.66 -2.80
CA THR A 71 -23.35 -13.98 -3.34
C THR A 71 -22.50 -14.47 -4.50
N ASP A 72 -21.98 -13.57 -5.33
CA ASP A 72 -21.14 -13.88 -6.47
C ASP A 72 -19.72 -13.37 -6.21
N ALA A 73 -18.74 -14.28 -6.21
CA ALA A 73 -17.34 -13.97 -5.91
C ALA A 73 -16.66 -13.09 -6.98
N ASP A 74 -17.28 -12.98 -8.16
CA ASP A 74 -16.79 -12.14 -9.26
C ASP A 74 -17.41 -10.73 -9.22
N VAL A 75 -18.45 -10.50 -8.40
CA VAL A 75 -19.13 -9.21 -8.27
C VAL A 75 -18.75 -8.54 -6.96
N ILE A 76 -17.82 -7.60 -7.04
CA ILE A 76 -17.42 -6.77 -5.88
C ILE A 76 -18.61 -5.87 -5.49
N THR A 77 -19.09 -6.05 -4.26
CA THR A 77 -20.21 -5.29 -3.68
C THR A 77 -19.79 -4.32 -2.60
N GLY A 78 -18.53 -4.38 -2.17
CA GLY A 78 -17.98 -3.47 -1.18
C GLY A 78 -16.45 -3.49 -1.20
N VAL A 79 -15.86 -2.38 -0.81
CA VAL A 79 -14.41 -2.16 -0.85
C VAL A 79 -13.95 -1.28 0.31
N SER A 80 -12.78 -1.58 0.86
CA SER A 80 -12.03 -0.73 1.79
C SER A 80 -10.59 -0.64 1.29
N ILE A 81 -10.05 0.58 1.19
CA ILE A 81 -8.68 0.83 0.74
C ILE A 81 -8.11 1.94 1.61
N ALA A 82 -7.03 1.65 2.32
CA ALA A 82 -6.35 2.61 3.17
C ALA A 82 -4.84 2.57 2.94
N ALA A 83 -4.24 3.75 3.01
CA ALA A 83 -2.80 3.94 3.00
C ALA A 83 -2.43 4.98 4.05
N ASN A 84 -1.34 4.75 4.76
CA ASN A 84 -0.80 5.64 5.76
C ASN A 84 0.70 5.75 5.52
N ALA A 85 1.24 6.97 5.56
CA ALA A 85 2.67 7.23 5.46
C ALA A 85 3.11 8.09 6.66
N TRP A 86 4.24 7.74 7.27
CA TRP A 86 4.82 8.51 8.37
C TRP A 86 6.33 8.28 8.45
N TYR A 87 7.02 9.22 9.10
CA TYR A 87 8.45 9.11 9.35
C TYR A 87 8.78 8.18 10.52
N VAL A 88 9.87 7.42 10.37
CA VAL A 88 10.49 6.61 11.42
C VAL A 88 11.98 6.94 11.53
N PRO A 89 12.61 6.74 12.70
CA PRO A 89 14.05 6.89 12.82
C PRO A 89 14.78 6.02 11.80
N LYS A 90 15.84 6.57 11.18
CA LYS A 90 16.67 5.79 10.27
C LYS A 90 17.18 4.53 10.95
N THR A 91 17.03 3.40 10.27
CA THR A 91 17.64 2.16 10.76
C THR A 91 19.14 2.32 10.61
N ALA A 92 19.89 2.25 11.71
CA ALA A 92 21.35 2.35 11.65
C ALA A 92 21.90 1.25 10.72
N ALA A 93 22.70 1.66 9.74
CA ALA A 93 23.38 0.77 8.81
C ALA A 93 24.41 -0.13 9.50
#